data_AF-A0A3N0G9Z9-F1
#
_entry.id   AF-A0A3N0G9Z9-F1
#
_cell.length_a   1.000
_cell.length_b   1.000
_cell.length_c   1.000
_cell.angle_alpha   90.00
_cell.angle_beta   90.00
_cell.angle_gamma   90.00
#
_symmetry.space_group_name_H-M   'P 1'
#
loop_
_entity.id
_entity.type
_entity.pdbx_description
1 polymer ?
#
loop_
_entity_poly.entity_id
_entity_poly.type
_entity_poly.pdbx_seq_one_letter_code
_entity_poly.pdbx_strand_id
1 'polypeptide(L)'
;MKKISFFLLLFISFFSFSSEIIQGPFHLDNDSDISFQRKDENVLFIKSKNNRLDIIDTYEPEGEKAQIETVFFTKLKNIKNIIVLISWKQYHPSLGIDGVLYEIKGYSYINGILKVNENLLKDNNLSGFDGVKNDSHFVYKYKNAETIKEYLKKTH
;
A
#
# COMPACT_ATOMS: atom_id res chain seq x y z
N MET A 1 61.69 20.16 16.35
CA MET A 1 60.78 19.52 15.38
C MET A 1 59.35 19.91 15.73
N LYS A 2 58.68 20.71 14.88
CA LYS A 2 57.31 21.21 15.11
C LYS A 2 56.30 20.10 14.75
N LYS A 3 55.44 19.71 15.69
CA LYS A 3 54.29 18.84 15.43
C LYS A 3 53.12 19.72 15.00
N ILE A 4 52.70 19.60 13.74
CA ILE A 4 51.47 20.21 13.23
C ILE A 4 50.36 19.19 13.46
N SER A 5 49.39 19.54 14.31
CA SER A 5 48.18 18.77 14.54
C SER A 5 47.14 19.19 13.51
N PHE A 6 46.73 18.28 12.64
CA PHE A 6 45.70 18.53 11.62
C PHE A 6 44.34 18.13 12.22
N PHE A 7 43.50 19.13 12.53
CA PHE A 7 42.14 18.90 13.02
C PHE A 7 41.21 18.78 11.81
N LEU A 8 40.82 17.56 11.45
CA LEU A 8 39.91 17.30 10.34
C LEU A 8 38.46 17.41 10.84
N LEU A 9 37.78 18.50 10.48
CA LEU A 9 36.34 18.69 10.71
C LEU A 9 35.55 17.87 9.68
N LEU A 10 35.01 16.72 10.11
CA LEU A 10 34.06 15.92 9.35
C LEU A 10 32.68 16.61 9.35
N PHE A 11 32.33 17.25 8.23
CA PHE A 11 30.94 17.63 7.94
C PHE A 11 30.15 16.36 7.62
N ILE A 12 29.40 15.85 8.59
CA ILE A 12 28.40 14.81 8.35
C ILE A 12 27.15 15.52 7.81
N SER A 13 26.94 15.41 6.50
CA SER A 13 25.69 15.82 5.86
C SER A 13 24.56 14.92 6.38
N PHE A 14 23.67 15.50 7.17
CA PHE A 14 22.40 14.87 7.54
C PHE A 14 21.55 14.75 6.27
N PHE A 15 21.57 13.60 5.62
CA PHE A 15 20.58 13.26 4.60
C PHE A 15 19.21 13.27 5.27
N SER A 16 18.43 14.33 5.05
CA SER A 16 17.04 14.39 5.46
C SER A 16 16.22 13.57 4.46
N PHE A 17 15.89 12.34 4.84
CA PHE A 17 15.02 11.48 4.03
C PHE A 17 13.57 11.89 4.26
N SER A 18 12.95 12.54 3.28
CA SER A 18 11.55 12.95 3.32
C SER A 18 10.69 11.90 2.62
N SER A 19 9.66 11.37 3.29
CA SER A 19 8.62 10.57 2.63
C SER A 19 7.54 11.49 2.05
N GLU A 20 6.97 11.09 0.92
CA GLU A 20 5.89 11.84 0.24
C GLU A 20 4.54 11.17 0.54
N ILE A 21 3.55 11.93 1.00
CA ILE A 21 2.18 11.41 1.12
C ILE A 21 1.59 11.29 -0.29
N ILE A 22 1.27 10.06 -0.71
CA ILE A 22 0.68 9.81 -2.04
C ILE A 22 -0.85 9.70 -1.97
N GLN A 23 -1.42 9.33 -0.82
CA GLN A 23 -2.86 9.25 -0.62
C GLN A 23 -3.25 9.43 0.85
N GLY A 24 -4.34 10.17 1.09
CA GLY A 24 -4.75 10.60 2.42
C GLY A 24 -4.19 11.98 2.81
N PRO A 25 -4.23 12.36 4.10
CA PRO A 25 -4.73 11.57 5.22
C PRO A 25 -6.24 11.32 5.14
N PHE A 26 -6.69 10.18 5.68
CA PHE A 26 -8.11 9.88 5.88
C PHE A 26 -8.41 9.73 7.36
N HIS A 27 -9.47 10.39 7.81
CA HIS A 27 -9.88 10.34 9.20
C HIS A 27 -10.40 8.95 9.60
N LEU A 28 -9.80 8.37 10.64
CA LEU A 28 -10.13 7.04 11.14
C LEU A 28 -11.01 7.10 12.39
N ASP A 29 -10.61 7.88 13.39
CA ASP A 29 -11.31 8.18 14.64
C ASP A 29 -10.88 9.55 15.20
N ASN A 30 -11.47 9.98 16.32
CA ASN A 30 -11.31 11.33 16.92
C ASN A 30 -9.87 11.87 16.96
N ASP A 31 -8.85 11.03 17.03
CA ASP A 31 -7.45 11.47 17.10
C ASP A 31 -6.51 10.67 16.17
N SER A 32 -7.05 9.94 15.20
CA SER A 32 -6.22 9.18 14.27
C SER A 32 -6.63 9.28 12.83
N ASP A 33 -5.60 9.35 11.99
CA ASP A 33 -5.70 9.36 10.55
C ASP A 33 -4.88 8.20 9.98
N ILE A 34 -5.20 7.82 8.75
CA ILE A 34 -4.37 6.92 7.96
C ILE A 34 -3.86 7.63 6.70
N SER A 35 -2.66 7.27 6.25
CA SER A 35 -2.07 7.80 5.03
C SER A 35 -1.22 6.73 4.34
N PHE A 36 -1.03 6.90 3.04
CA PHE A 36 -0.09 6.11 2.25
C PHE A 36 1.06 7.01 1.86
N GLN A 37 2.28 6.60 2.19
CA GLN A 37 3.48 7.40 1.98
C GLN A 37 4.49 6.63 1.14
N ARG A 38 5.04 7.28 0.13
CA ARG A 38 6.15 6.74 -0.65
C ARG A 38 7.45 6.93 0.12
N LYS A 39 8.17 5.82 0.28
CA LYS A 39 9.53 5.80 0.82
C LYS A 39 10.36 4.88 -0.08
N ASP A 40 11.30 5.48 -0.79
CA ASP A 40 12.07 4.81 -1.85
C ASP A 40 11.14 4.26 -2.96
N GLU A 41 11.12 2.95 -3.12
CA GLU A 41 10.25 2.25 -4.08
C GLU A 41 9.01 1.66 -3.42
N ASN A 42 8.96 1.68 -2.08
CA ASN A 42 7.87 1.13 -1.28
C ASN A 42 6.78 2.17 -1.03
N VAL A 43 5.57 1.66 -0.80
CA VAL A 43 4.47 2.44 -0.23
C VAL A 43 4.19 1.95 1.19
N LEU A 44 4.29 2.85 2.16
CA LEU A 44 3.99 2.58 3.56
C LEU A 44 2.54 2.95 3.86
N PHE A 45 1.77 2.01 4.40
CA PHE A 45 0.47 2.28 4.98
C PHE A 45 0.65 2.66 6.46
N ILE A 46 0.42 3.93 6.79
CA ILE A 46 0.72 4.51 8.10
C ILE A 46 -0.56 4.95 8.80
N LYS A 47 -0.66 4.64 10.08
CA LYS A 47 -1.62 5.25 11.00
C LYS A 47 -0.90 6.32 11.83
N SER A 48 -1.45 7.53 11.87
CA SER A 48 -0.99 8.62 12.73
C SER A 48 -1.95 8.80 13.89
N LYS A 49 -1.43 8.92 15.12
CA LYS A 49 -2.21 9.26 16.32
C LYS A 49 -1.35 10.02 17.33
N ASN A 50 -1.77 11.22 17.74
CA ASN A 50 -1.04 12.04 18.74
C ASN A 50 0.46 12.17 18.45
N ASN A 51 0.82 12.52 17.20
CA ASN A 51 2.20 12.60 16.70
C ASN A 51 2.99 11.28 16.67
N ARG A 52 2.35 10.14 16.96
CA ARG A 52 2.93 8.81 16.76
C ARG A 52 2.54 8.27 15.40
N LEU A 53 3.52 7.72 14.69
CA LEU A 53 3.32 7.05 13.41
C LEU A 53 3.54 5.56 13.60
N ASP A 54 2.52 4.76 13.29
CA ASP A 54 2.58 3.31 13.28
C ASP A 54 2.51 2.84 11.81
N ILE A 55 3.52 2.10 11.36
CA ILE A 55 3.48 1.44 10.05
C ILE A 55 2.60 0.19 10.19
N ILE A 56 1.51 0.15 9.43
CA ILE A 56 0.53 -0.92 9.45
C ILE A 56 0.87 -1.99 8.42
N ASP A 57 1.31 -1.58 7.24
CA ASP A 57 1.74 -2.49 6.16
C ASP A 57 2.73 -1.77 5.23
N THR A 58 3.47 -2.54 4.44
CA THR A 58 4.39 -2.07 3.41
C THR A 58 4.06 -2.78 2.11
N TYR A 59 3.85 -2.01 1.04
CA TYR A 59 3.70 -2.53 -0.31
C TYR A 59 5.02 -2.35 -1.05
N GLU A 60 5.69 -3.47 -1.26
CA GLU A 60 6.95 -3.53 -1.99
C GLU A 60 6.72 -3.53 -3.50
N PRO A 61 7.71 -3.14 -4.32
CA PRO A 61 7.66 -3.34 -5.75
C PRO A 61 7.45 -4.81 -6.14
N GLU A 62 6.64 -5.03 -7.14
CA GLU A 62 6.44 -6.31 -7.82
C GLU A 62 6.39 -5.97 -9.31
N GLY A 63 7.48 -6.16 -10.05
CA GLY A 63 7.65 -5.53 -11.36
C GLY A 63 7.94 -4.03 -11.22
N GLU A 64 6.93 -3.18 -11.39
CA GLU A 64 7.04 -1.74 -11.10
C GLU A 64 6.69 -1.40 -9.64
N LYS A 65 6.71 -0.10 -9.29
CA LYS A 65 6.35 0.39 -7.95
C LYS A 65 4.85 0.23 -7.69
N ALA A 66 4.50 -0.07 -6.44
CA ALA A 66 3.10 -0.14 -6.01
C ALA A 66 2.38 1.20 -6.21
N GLN A 67 1.16 1.14 -6.74
CA GLN A 67 0.24 2.28 -6.84
C GLN A 67 -0.98 2.02 -5.97
N ILE A 68 -1.41 3.05 -5.22
CA ILE A 68 -2.68 3.00 -4.48
C ILE A 68 -3.75 3.56 -5.38
N GLU A 69 -4.63 2.69 -5.87
CA GLU A 69 -5.65 3.03 -6.85
C GLU A 69 -6.90 3.59 -6.17
N THR A 70 -7.32 2.96 -5.08
CA THR A 70 -8.44 3.45 -4.28
C THR A 70 -8.36 2.99 -2.84
N VAL A 71 -8.88 3.84 -1.95
CA VAL A 71 -9.00 3.57 -0.52
C VAL A 71 -10.41 3.94 -0.12
N PHE A 72 -11.10 3.03 0.56
CA PHE A 72 -12.42 3.33 1.10
C PHE A 72 -12.72 2.55 2.37
N PHE A 73 -13.70 3.05 3.12
CA PHE A 73 -14.19 2.41 4.33
C PHE A 73 -15.48 1.65 4.03
N THR A 74 -15.61 0.45 4.59
CA THR A 74 -16.84 -0.32 4.55
C THR A 74 -17.03 -1.09 5.86
N LYS A 75 -18.24 -1.62 6.09
CA LYS A 75 -18.48 -2.54 7.20
C LYS A 75 -18.62 -3.96 6.63
N LEU A 76 -17.83 -4.89 7.15
CA LEU A 76 -17.95 -6.33 6.86
C LEU A 76 -18.24 -7.02 8.20
N LYS A 77 -19.32 -7.79 8.28
CA LYS A 77 -19.78 -8.43 9.54
C LYS A 77 -19.79 -7.46 10.74
N ASN A 78 -20.32 -6.25 10.52
CA ASN A 78 -20.39 -5.15 11.49
C ASN A 78 -19.05 -4.56 11.97
N ILE A 79 -17.92 -5.00 11.41
CA ILE A 79 -16.59 -4.46 11.72
C ILE A 79 -16.22 -3.43 10.65
N LYS A 80 -15.77 -2.24 11.08
CA LYS A 80 -15.22 -1.22 10.16
C LYS A 80 -13.94 -1.78 9.53
N ASN A 81 -13.88 -1.77 8.21
CA ASN A 81 -12.73 -2.19 7.44
C ASN A 81 -12.27 -1.04 6.53
N ILE A 82 -10.96 -0.91 6.37
CA ILE A 82 -10.35 -0.12 5.30
C ILE A 82 -10.02 -1.09 4.19
N ILE A 83 -10.46 -0.77 2.98
CA ILE A 83 -10.16 -1.52 1.78
C ILE A 83 -9.22 -0.68 0.93
N VAL A 84 -8.14 -1.30 0.49
CA VAL A 84 -7.09 -0.70 -0.35
C VAL A 84 -6.99 -1.52 -1.62
N LEU A 85 -7.15 -0.89 -2.77
CA LEU A 85 -6.77 -1.47 -4.06
C LEU A 85 -5.36 -1.01 -4.38
N ILE A 86 -4.46 -1.97 -4.55
CA ILE A 86 -3.09 -1.78 -4.97
C ILE A 86 -2.93 -2.31 -6.40
N SER A 87 -2.10 -1.65 -7.20
CA SER A 87 -1.71 -2.16 -8.50
C SER A 87 -0.20 -2.09 -8.72
N TRP A 88 0.29 -2.98 -9.58
CA TRP A 88 1.65 -2.98 -10.10
C TRP A 88 1.63 -3.25 -11.59
N LYS A 89 2.24 -2.35 -12.36
CA LYS A 89 2.46 -2.62 -13.79
C LYS A 89 3.50 -3.72 -13.94
N GLN A 90 3.20 -4.66 -14.84
CA GLN A 90 4.07 -5.78 -15.21
C GLN A 90 4.43 -5.63 -16.68
N TYR A 91 5.72 -5.52 -16.98
CA TYR A 91 6.18 -5.41 -18.37
C TYR A 91 7.47 -6.21 -18.57
N HIS A 92 7.31 -7.42 -19.12
CA HIS A 92 8.40 -8.33 -19.47
C HIS A 92 8.15 -8.93 -20.86
N PRO A 93 8.49 -8.20 -21.95
CA PRO A 93 8.23 -8.65 -23.32
C PRO A 93 8.86 -10.01 -23.65
N SER A 94 10.06 -10.29 -23.13
CA SER A 94 10.76 -11.56 -23.33
C SER A 94 10.02 -12.77 -22.75
N LEU A 95 9.09 -12.53 -21.81
CA LEU A 95 8.22 -13.54 -21.21
C LEU A 95 6.77 -13.41 -21.69
N GLY A 96 6.50 -12.55 -22.67
CA GLY A 96 5.16 -12.26 -23.16
C GLY A 96 4.24 -11.69 -22.08
N ILE A 97 4.76 -10.84 -21.18
CA ILE A 97 4.01 -10.21 -20.10
C ILE A 97 3.86 -8.72 -20.35
N ASP A 98 2.63 -8.25 -20.45
CA ASP A 98 2.27 -6.84 -20.48
C ASP A 98 0.90 -6.66 -19.85
N GLY A 99 0.84 -5.98 -18.71
CA GLY A 99 -0.41 -5.76 -18.00
C GLY A 99 -0.23 -5.18 -16.61
N VAL A 100 -1.25 -5.35 -15.79
CA VAL A 100 -1.31 -4.83 -14.43
C VAL A 100 -1.75 -5.95 -13.49
N LEU A 101 -0.96 -6.17 -12.45
CA LEU A 101 -1.34 -6.98 -11.31
C LEU A 101 -2.13 -6.11 -10.33
N TYR A 102 -3.31 -6.55 -9.93
CA TYR A 102 -4.11 -5.90 -8.91
C TYR A 102 -4.20 -6.78 -7.66
N GLU A 103 -4.19 -6.15 -6.49
CA GLU A 103 -4.44 -6.78 -5.19
C GLU A 103 -5.33 -5.89 -4.33
N ILE A 104 -6.31 -6.48 -3.67
CA ILE A 104 -7.20 -5.80 -2.74
C ILE A 104 -6.89 -6.30 -1.34
N LYS A 105 -6.36 -5.41 -0.51
CA LYS A 105 -6.12 -5.67 0.91
C LYS A 105 -7.19 -5.05 1.78
N GLY A 106 -7.55 -5.76 2.84
CA GLY A 106 -8.49 -5.28 3.86
C GLY A 106 -7.84 -5.21 5.22
N TYR A 107 -8.16 -4.16 5.97
CA TYR A 107 -7.71 -3.99 7.34
C TYR A 107 -8.92 -3.79 8.25
N SER A 108 -9.13 -4.72 9.17
CA SER A 108 -10.15 -4.59 10.21
C SER A 108 -9.71 -3.59 11.27
N TYR A 109 -10.62 -2.72 11.65
CA TYR A 109 -10.41 -1.69 12.65
C TYR A 109 -11.28 -1.97 13.88
N ILE A 110 -10.64 -2.42 14.96
CA ILE A 110 -11.29 -2.85 16.19
C ILE A 110 -10.55 -2.24 17.38
N ASN A 111 -11.28 -1.52 18.24
CA ASN A 111 -10.75 -0.91 19.47
C ASN A 111 -9.49 -0.04 19.23
N GLY A 112 -9.48 0.75 18.16
CA GLY A 112 -8.34 1.60 17.83
C GLY A 112 -7.18 0.89 17.13
N ILE A 113 -7.25 -0.41 16.89
CA ILE A 113 -6.16 -1.19 16.30
C ILE A 113 -6.54 -1.58 14.87
N LEU A 114 -5.60 -1.39 13.94
CA LEU A 114 -5.67 -1.91 12.58
C LEU A 114 -4.95 -3.24 12.49
N LYS A 115 -5.62 -4.24 11.91
CA LYS A 115 -5.04 -5.55 11.61
C LYS A 115 -5.48 -5.98 10.22
N VAL A 116 -4.63 -6.74 9.53
CA VAL A 116 -5.02 -7.39 8.28
C VAL A 116 -6.29 -8.22 8.51
N ASN A 117 -7.24 -8.11 7.58
CA ASN A 117 -8.44 -8.92 7.58
C ASN A 117 -8.13 -10.28 6.92
N GLU A 118 -7.88 -11.28 7.76
CA GLU A 118 -7.53 -12.64 7.35
C GLU A 118 -8.55 -13.32 6.42
N ASN A 119 -9.83 -12.93 6.49
CA ASN A 119 -10.84 -13.49 5.59
C ASN A 119 -10.69 -12.95 4.16
N LEU A 120 -10.31 -11.67 4.04
CA LEU A 120 -10.03 -11.08 2.72
C LEU A 120 -8.68 -11.57 2.19
N LEU A 121 -7.67 -11.70 3.05
CA LEU A 121 -6.35 -12.20 2.65
C LEU A 121 -6.41 -13.60 1.99
N LYS A 122 -7.36 -14.44 2.41
CA LYS A 122 -7.55 -15.80 1.90
C LYS A 122 -8.46 -15.88 0.66
N ASP A 123 -9.03 -14.76 0.22
CA ASP A 123 -9.93 -14.72 -0.93
C ASP A 123 -9.13 -14.54 -2.23
N ASN A 124 -8.94 -15.63 -2.95
CA ASN A 124 -8.18 -15.62 -4.22
C ASN A 124 -8.81 -14.76 -5.32
N ASN A 125 -10.05 -14.28 -5.17
CA ASN A 125 -10.65 -13.37 -6.13
C ASN A 125 -10.25 -11.90 -5.89
N LEU A 126 -9.61 -11.60 -4.77
CA LEU A 126 -9.17 -10.25 -4.40
C LEU A 126 -7.79 -9.89 -4.97
N SER A 127 -7.19 -10.78 -5.75
CA SER A 127 -6.04 -10.48 -6.59
C SER A 127 -6.25 -11.02 -7.99
N GLY A 128 -5.58 -10.41 -8.97
CA GLY A 128 -5.65 -10.89 -10.34
C GLY A 128 -4.90 -10.02 -11.32
N PHE A 129 -4.68 -10.57 -12.51
CA PHE A 129 -3.94 -9.93 -13.58
C PHE A 129 -4.89 -9.43 -14.67
N ASP A 130 -4.61 -8.24 -15.20
CA ASP A 130 -5.30 -7.66 -16.34
C ASP A 130 -4.27 -7.34 -17.44
N GLY A 131 -4.40 -7.99 -18.59
CA GLY A 131 -3.44 -7.87 -19.69
C GLY A 131 -3.06 -9.22 -20.29
N VAL A 132 -1.86 -9.30 -20.86
CA VAL A 132 -1.33 -10.48 -21.54
C VAL A 132 -0.22 -11.11 -20.71
N LYS A 133 -0.26 -12.44 -20.54
CA LYS A 133 0.82 -13.22 -19.92
C LYS A 133 0.89 -14.59 -20.60
N ASN A 134 2.05 -14.95 -21.15
CA ASN A 134 2.28 -16.21 -21.86
C ASN A 134 1.21 -16.46 -22.96
N ASP A 135 1.02 -15.48 -23.85
CA ASP A 135 0.05 -15.49 -24.95
C ASP A 135 -1.43 -15.64 -24.54
N SER A 136 -1.72 -15.59 -23.24
CA SER A 136 -3.07 -15.64 -22.70
C SER A 136 -3.52 -14.26 -22.25
N HIS A 137 -4.75 -13.90 -22.60
CA HIS A 137 -5.39 -12.66 -22.15
C HIS A 137 -6.14 -12.90 -20.84
N PHE A 138 -5.85 -12.08 -19.84
CA PHE A 138 -6.51 -12.06 -18.55
C PHE A 138 -7.25 -10.74 -18.37
N VAL A 139 -8.44 -10.82 -17.76
CA VAL A 139 -9.25 -9.65 -17.46
C VAL A 139 -9.57 -9.68 -15.98
N TYR A 140 -9.13 -8.67 -15.23
CA TYR A 140 -9.45 -8.52 -13.83
C TYR A 140 -10.60 -7.53 -13.66
N LYS A 141 -11.61 -7.94 -12.89
CA LYS A 141 -12.89 -7.24 -12.78
C LYS A 141 -12.93 -6.17 -11.70
N TYR A 142 -12.14 -6.30 -10.64
CA TYR A 142 -12.27 -5.46 -9.44
C TYR A 142 -11.24 -4.33 -9.43
N LYS A 143 -11.45 -3.35 -10.31
CA LYS A 143 -10.48 -2.27 -10.57
C LYS A 143 -10.88 -0.91 -9.99
N ASN A 144 -11.98 -0.83 -9.23
CA ASN A 144 -12.44 0.40 -8.59
C ASN A 144 -13.27 0.13 -7.33
N ALA A 145 -13.55 1.17 -6.55
CA ALA A 145 -14.26 1.04 -5.28
C ALA A 145 -15.68 0.47 -5.42
N GLU A 146 -16.39 0.74 -6.53
CA GLU A 146 -17.76 0.28 -6.75
C GLU A 146 -17.80 -1.25 -6.93
N THR A 147 -17.06 -1.76 -7.91
CA THR A 147 -16.97 -3.21 -8.20
C THR A 147 -16.47 -4.01 -7.00
N ILE A 148 -15.51 -3.48 -6.24
CA ILE A 148 -15.01 -4.11 -5.01
C ILE A 148 -16.10 -4.14 -3.94
N LYS A 149 -16.82 -3.02 -3.70
CA LYS A 149 -17.90 -2.97 -2.71
C LYS A 149 -19.01 -3.96 -3.02
N GLU A 150 -19.40 -4.07 -4.29
CA GLU A 150 -20.41 -5.04 -4.72
C GLU A 150 -19.97 -6.47 -4.45
N TYR A 151 -18.73 -6.80 -4.80
CA TYR A 151 -18.17 -8.13 -4.53
C TYR A 151 -18.18 -8.44 -3.03
N LEU A 152 -17.57 -7.56 -2.22
CA LEU A 152 -17.45 -7.76 -0.79
C LEU A 152 -18.81 -7.91 -0.10
N LYS A 153 -19.81 -7.10 -0.48
CA LYS A 153 -21.19 -7.22 0.07
C LYS A 153 -21.83 -8.58 -0.22
N LYS A 154 -21.47 -9.21 -1.34
CA LYS A 154 -22.04 -10.49 -1.75
C LYS A 154 -21.35 -11.68 -1.06
N THR A 155 -20.08 -11.53 -0.70
CA THR A 155 -19.23 -12.66 -0.26
C THR A 155 -18.70 -12.56 1.18
N HIS A 156 -18.75 -11.39 1.84
CA HIS A 156 -18.18 -11.15 3.18
C HIS A 156 -19.10 -10.37 4.12
#